data_AF-A0A9Q1CRV3-F1
#
_entry.id   AF-A0A9Q1CRV3-F1
#
_cell.length_a   1.000
_cell.length_b   1.000
_cell.length_c   1.000
_cell.angle_alpha   90.00
_cell.angle_beta   90.00
_cell.angle_gamma   90.00
#
_symmetry.space_group_name_H-M   'P 1'
#
loop_
_entity.id
_entity.type
_entity.pdbx_description
1 polymer ?
#
loop_
_entity_poly.entity_id
_entity_poly.type
_entity_poly.pdbx_seq_one_letter_code
_entity_poly.pdbx_strand_id
1 'polypeptide(L)'
;MSRIYPQKKQDRNTILGFGEFLVDTSSWLSSDAVKQLVLLFGFSVTEGDRIGGDNVKLINSLRKRGLISPTDISQLIHALEKINLQGVATKVQDSFEKLHGRGQKPRTMQGIYGGI
;
A
#
# COMPACT_ATOMS: atom_id res chain seq x y z
N MET A 1 -11.90 -13.07 -35.75
CA MET A 1 -12.10 -13.28 -34.30
C MET A 1 -11.07 -12.44 -33.54
N SER A 2 -11.41 -11.21 -33.16
CA SER A 2 -10.51 -10.37 -32.34
C SER A 2 -10.99 -10.39 -30.89
N ARG A 3 -10.19 -10.98 -30.00
CA ARG A 3 -10.40 -10.90 -28.55
C ARG A 3 -10.02 -9.50 -28.10
N ILE A 4 -11.02 -8.67 -27.81
CA ILE A 4 -10.83 -7.40 -27.11
C ILE A 4 -10.58 -7.77 -25.64
N TYR A 5 -9.32 -7.72 -25.21
CA TYR A 5 -9.01 -7.73 -23.78
C TYR A 5 -9.51 -6.41 -23.19
N PRO A 6 -10.39 -6.39 -22.18
CA PRO A 6 -10.72 -5.16 -21.50
C PRO A 6 -9.46 -4.69 -20.76
N GLN A 7 -8.78 -3.70 -21.33
CA GLN A 7 -7.85 -2.83 -20.61
C GLN A 7 -8.63 -2.25 -19.43
N LYS A 8 -8.41 -2.82 -18.23
CA LYS A 8 -8.91 -2.26 -16.97
C LYS A 8 -8.36 -0.83 -16.92
N LYS A 9 -9.21 0.15 -17.25
CA LYS A 9 -8.96 1.55 -16.98
C LYS A 9 -8.64 1.62 -15.49
N GLN A 10 -7.38 1.83 -15.16
CA GLN A 10 -6.97 2.13 -13.81
C GLN A 10 -7.70 3.43 -13.46
N ASP A 11 -8.73 3.31 -12.63
CA ASP A 11 -9.68 4.39 -12.39
C ASP A 11 -8.91 5.57 -11.78
N ARG A 12 -9.25 6.81 -12.14
CA ARG A 12 -8.56 7.99 -11.55
C ARG A 12 -8.67 7.98 -10.02
N ASN A 13 -9.73 7.36 -9.49
CA ASN A 13 -9.90 7.09 -8.06
C ASN A 13 -8.82 6.16 -7.47
N THR A 14 -8.32 5.19 -8.23
CA THR A 14 -7.25 4.28 -7.78
C THR A 14 -5.91 5.01 -7.68
N ILE A 15 -5.63 5.94 -8.60
CA ILE A 15 -4.39 6.73 -8.57
C ILE A 15 -4.39 7.72 -7.40
N LEU A 16 -5.50 8.45 -7.22
CA LEU A 16 -5.65 9.39 -6.10
C LEU A 16 -5.65 8.67 -4.76
N GLY A 17 -6.40 7.57 -4.63
CA GLY A 17 -6.43 6.79 -3.40
C GLY A 17 -5.10 6.10 -3.07
N PHE A 18 -4.29 5.74 -4.08
CA PHE A 18 -2.94 5.25 -3.81
C PHE A 18 -2.04 6.35 -3.26
N GLY A 19 -2.24 7.61 -3.67
CA GLY A 19 -1.56 8.76 -3.05
C GLY A 19 -1.86 8.87 -1.55
N GLU A 20 -3.14 8.78 -1.16
CA GLU A 20 -3.57 8.75 0.24
C GLU A 20 -2.94 7.59 1.01
N PHE A 21 -2.96 6.38 0.43
CA PHE A 21 -2.30 5.20 1.00
C PHE A 21 -0.82 5.42 1.31
N LEU A 22 -0.07 6.07 0.40
CA LEU A 22 1.35 6.35 0.61
C LEU A 22 1.58 7.33 1.78
N VAL A 23 0.72 8.34 1.91
CA VAL A 23 0.77 9.30 3.02
C VAL A 23 0.48 8.60 4.35
N ASP A 24 -0.61 7.84 4.42
CA ASP A 24 -1.00 7.09 5.62
C ASP A 24 0.11 6.12 6.05
N THR A 25 0.62 5.34 5.10
CA THR A 25 1.71 4.39 5.33
C THR A 25 2.94 5.10 5.89
N SER A 26 3.31 6.25 5.32
CA SER A 26 4.45 7.03 5.81
C SER A 26 4.25 7.55 7.23
N SER A 27 3.01 7.85 7.64
CA SER A 27 2.72 8.35 8.99
C SER A 27 2.90 7.29 10.08
N TRP A 28 2.82 6.00 9.74
CA TRP A 28 2.93 4.89 10.70
C TRP A 28 4.35 4.37 10.90
N LEU A 29 5.28 4.79 10.05
CA LEU A 29 6.69 4.40 10.16
C LEU A 29 7.39 5.27 11.20
N SER A 30 8.23 4.66 12.03
CA SER A 30 9.20 5.40 12.83
C SER A 30 10.49 5.63 12.03
N SER A 31 11.29 6.61 12.43
CA SER A 31 12.60 6.86 11.79
C SER A 31 13.52 5.63 11.90
N ASP A 32 13.41 4.86 12.99
CA ASP A 32 14.15 3.61 13.16
C ASP A 32 13.67 2.53 12.17
N ALA A 33 12.35 2.38 12.01
CA ALA A 33 11.78 1.51 11.00
C ALA A 33 12.26 1.87 9.59
N VAL A 34 12.34 3.16 9.27
CA VAL A 34 12.88 3.62 7.98
C VAL A 34 14.31 3.14 7.76
N LYS A 35 15.19 3.30 8.76
CA LYS A 35 16.59 2.84 8.65
C LYS A 35 16.67 1.33 8.42
N GLN A 36 15.88 0.55 9.16
CA GLN A 36 15.85 -0.90 8.99
C GLN A 36 15.33 -1.29 7.59
N LEU A 37 14.28 -0.63 7.09
CA LEU A 37 13.74 -0.87 5.76
C LEU A 37 14.72 -0.47 4.64
N VAL A 38 15.46 0.64 4.80
CA VAL A 38 16.53 1.06 3.87
C VAL A 38 17.58 -0.04 3.72
N LEU A 39 18.02 -0.63 4.83
CA LEU A 39 18.95 -1.75 4.82
C LEU A 39 18.33 -3.00 4.19
N LEU A 40 17.10 -3.32 4.57
CA LEU A 40 16.43 -4.55 4.13
C LEU A 40 16.15 -4.58 2.62
N PHE A 41 15.79 -3.44 2.04
CA PHE A 41 15.56 -3.28 0.59
C PHE A 41 16.84 -3.01 -0.21
N GLY A 42 18.02 -3.08 0.42
CA GLY A 42 19.31 -2.95 -0.26
C GLY A 42 19.49 -1.58 -0.93
N PHE A 43 19.06 -0.50 -0.27
CA PHE A 43 19.45 0.84 -0.72
C PHE A 43 20.95 1.04 -0.56
N SER A 44 21.61 1.66 -1.54
CA SER A 44 23.01 2.03 -1.41
C SER A 44 23.18 3.09 -0.31
N VAL A 45 24.40 3.25 0.20
CA VAL A 45 24.73 4.26 1.24
C VAL A 45 24.23 5.65 0.81
N THR A 46 24.55 6.07 -0.42
CA THR A 46 24.13 7.37 -0.95
C THR A 46 22.62 7.54 -1.03
N GLU A 47 21.88 6.47 -1.33
CA GLU A 47 20.41 6.53 -1.36
C GLU A 47 19.81 6.52 0.05
N GLY A 48 20.39 5.73 0.95
CA GLY A 48 20.02 5.72 2.37
C GLY A 48 20.23 7.10 3.01
N ASP A 49 21.34 7.75 2.72
CA ASP A 49 21.64 9.11 3.19
C ASP A 49 20.61 10.13 2.71
N ARG A 50 20.18 10.02 1.44
CA ARG A 50 19.13 10.89 0.88
C ARG A 50 17.77 10.68 1.53
N ILE A 51 17.46 9.42 1.90
CA ILE A 51 16.25 9.09 2.64
C ILE A 51 16.36 9.66 4.06
N GLY A 52 17.51 9.53 4.74
CA GLY A 52 17.80 10.27 5.97
C GLY A 52 16.82 10.02 7.13
N GLY A 53 16.12 8.89 7.12
CA GLY A 53 15.06 8.60 8.10
C GLY A 53 13.71 9.27 7.80
N ASP A 54 13.54 9.89 6.63
CA ASP A 54 12.29 10.49 6.16
C ASP A 54 11.36 9.41 5.58
N ASN A 55 10.23 9.20 6.26
CA ASN A 55 9.25 8.18 5.92
C ASN A 55 8.64 8.40 4.53
N VAL A 56 8.37 9.65 4.16
CA VAL A 56 7.74 9.99 2.87
C VAL A 56 8.73 9.73 1.74
N LYS A 57 10.01 10.06 1.93
CA LYS A 57 11.06 9.74 0.96
C LYS A 57 11.27 8.25 0.79
N LEU A 58 11.27 7.47 1.87
CA LEU A 58 11.36 6.01 1.78
C LEU A 58 10.21 5.46 0.93
N ILE A 59 8.96 5.77 1.29
CA ILE A 59 7.77 5.25 0.62
C ILE A 59 7.75 5.62 -0.87
N ASN A 60 8.11 6.87 -1.21
CA ASN A 60 8.25 7.28 -2.60
C ASN A 60 9.37 6.53 -3.34
N SER A 61 10.47 6.20 -2.65
CA SER A 61 11.57 5.46 -3.25
C SER A 61 11.20 4.00 -3.52
N LEU A 62 10.47 3.36 -2.60
CA LEU A 62 9.90 2.02 -2.81
C LEU A 62 8.96 2.01 -4.03
N ARG A 63 8.10 3.02 -4.16
CA ARG A 63 7.22 3.17 -5.33
C ARG A 63 8.02 3.33 -6.63
N LYS A 64 9.03 4.21 -6.64
CA LYS A 64 9.87 4.45 -7.82
C LYS A 64 10.65 3.21 -8.25
N ARG A 65 11.04 2.36 -7.29
CA ARG A 65 11.70 1.07 -7.56
C ARG A 65 10.73 -0.05 -7.95
N GLY A 66 9.42 0.21 -7.94
CA GLY A 66 8.40 -0.81 -8.22
C GLY A 66 8.24 -1.87 -7.11
N LEU A 67 8.79 -1.62 -5.92
CA LEU A 67 8.66 -2.51 -4.76
C LEU A 67 7.26 -2.42 -4.13
N ILE A 68 6.57 -1.30 -4.36
CA ILE A 68 5.15 -1.12 -4.06
C ILE A 68 4.45 -0.47 -5.25
N SER A 69 3.20 -0.83 -5.46
CA SER A 69 2.35 -0.33 -6.54
C SER A 69 0.88 -0.27 -6.11
N PRO A 70 0.01 0.40 -6.88
CA PRO A 70 -1.43 0.41 -6.61
C PRO A 70 -2.11 -0.97 -6.68
N THR A 71 -1.40 -2.03 -7.04
CA THR A 71 -1.95 -3.40 -7.16
C THR A 71 -1.19 -4.42 -6.34
N ASP A 72 -0.05 -4.04 -5.77
CA ASP A 72 0.81 -4.95 -5.02
C ASP A 72 1.65 -4.19 -4.00
N ILE A 73 1.49 -4.57 -2.73
CA ILE A 73 2.25 -4.07 -1.58
C ILE A 73 2.90 -5.22 -0.80
N SER A 74 2.87 -6.44 -1.32
CA SER A 74 3.30 -7.66 -0.63
C SER A 74 4.73 -7.56 -0.08
N GLN A 75 5.64 -6.98 -0.85
CA GLN A 75 7.03 -6.79 -0.44
C GLN A 75 7.16 -5.86 0.77
N LEU A 76 6.33 -4.81 0.85
CA LEU A 76 6.31 -3.91 2.00
C LEU A 76 5.75 -4.61 3.24
N ILE A 77 4.67 -5.38 3.10
CA ILE A 77 4.09 -6.15 4.22
C ILE A 77 5.11 -7.13 4.77
N HIS A 78 5.71 -7.95 3.90
CA HIS A 78 6.73 -8.93 4.31
C HIS A 78 7.96 -8.25 4.96
N ALA A 79 8.36 -7.09 4.45
CA ALA A 79 9.45 -6.33 5.05
C ALA A 79 9.11 -5.83 6.46
N LEU A 80 7.90 -5.30 6.67
CA LEU A 80 7.43 -4.84 7.98
C LEU A 80 7.35 -5.97 9.00
N GLU A 81 6.84 -7.13 8.59
CA GLU A 81 6.80 -8.33 9.43
C GLU A 81 8.21 -8.81 9.81
N LYS A 82 9.16 -8.78 8.86
CA LYS A 82 10.55 -9.18 9.09
C LYS A 82 11.28 -8.29 10.08
N ILE A 83 10.88 -7.02 10.22
CA ILE A 83 11.41 -6.09 11.23
C ILE A 83 10.52 -5.99 12.48
N ASN A 84 9.65 -6.98 12.71
CA ASN A 84 8.75 -7.11 13.86
C ASN A 84 7.73 -5.96 14.02
N LEU A 85 7.33 -5.32 12.91
CA LEU A 85 6.30 -4.27 12.89
C LEU A 85 4.95 -4.82 12.42
N GLN A 86 4.51 -5.95 13.00
CA GLN A 86 3.26 -6.61 12.61
C GLN A 86 2.04 -5.67 12.72
N GLY A 87 1.97 -4.87 13.80
CA GLY A 87 0.88 -3.90 13.97
C GLY A 87 0.86 -2.80 12.90
N VAL A 88 2.01 -2.44 12.33
CA VAL A 88 2.07 -1.51 11.19
C VAL A 88 1.71 -2.23 9.90
N ALA A 89 2.19 -3.47 9.72
CA ALA A 89 1.83 -4.30 8.57
C ALA A 89 0.31 -4.47 8.43
N THR A 90 -0.40 -4.76 9.54
CA THR A 90 -1.86 -4.84 9.56
C THR A 90 -2.52 -3.52 9.15
N LYS A 91 -2.07 -2.37 9.66
CA LYS A 91 -2.63 -1.06 9.27
C LYS A 91 -2.42 -0.75 7.79
N VAL A 92 -1.24 -1.09 7.25
CA VAL A 92 -0.90 -0.94 5.83
C VAL A 92 -1.79 -1.83 4.97
N GLN A 93 -1.97 -3.09 5.37
CA GLN A 93 -2.86 -4.01 4.67
C GLN A 93 -4.31 -3.53 4.69
N ASP A 94 -4.85 -3.16 5.85
CA ASP A 94 -6.22 -2.65 5.99
C ASP A 94 -6.46 -1.40 5.13
N SER A 95 -5.49 -0.49 5.08
CA SER A 95 -5.58 0.72 4.25
C SER A 95 -5.58 0.39 2.76
N PHE A 96 -4.73 -0.54 2.35
CA PHE A 96 -4.67 -1.02 0.97
C PHE A 96 -5.95 -1.76 0.57
N GLU A 97 -6.50 -2.60 1.44
CA GLU A 97 -7.77 -3.27 1.21
C GLU A 97 -8.92 -2.25 1.11
N LYS A 98 -8.93 -1.19 1.91
CA LYS A 98 -9.92 -0.10 1.79
C LYS A 98 -9.81 0.64 0.44
N LEU A 99 -8.60 0.85 -0.07
CA LEU A 99 -8.37 1.43 -1.39
C LEU A 99 -9.04 0.59 -2.49
N HIS A 100 -8.95 -0.74 -2.39
CA HIS A 100 -9.56 -1.67 -3.35
C HIS A 100 -11.04 -1.99 -3.06
N GLY A 101 -11.45 -1.89 -1.81
CA GLY A 101 -12.79 -2.14 -1.30
C GLY A 101 -13.75 -0.96 -1.49
N ARG A 102 -13.24 0.27 -1.70
CA ARG A 102 -14.08 1.42 -2.10
C ARG A 102 -14.82 1.22 -3.45
N GLY A 103 -14.50 0.17 -4.21
CA GLY A 103 -15.26 -0.29 -5.39
C GLY A 103 -16.31 -1.38 -5.13
N GLN A 104 -16.35 -1.95 -3.93
CA GLN A 104 -17.39 -2.88 -3.49
C GLN A 104 -18.09 -2.26 -2.29
N LYS A 105 -19.14 -1.47 -2.54
CA LYS A 105 -20.19 -1.31 -1.54
C LYS A 105 -20.53 -2.74 -1.08
N PRO A 106 -20.54 -3.04 0.23
CA PRO A 106 -21.37 -4.13 0.67
C PRO A 106 -22.75 -3.77 0.15
N ARG A 107 -23.33 -4.60 -0.73
CA ARG A 107 -24.77 -4.56 -0.93
C ARG A 107 -25.33 -4.80 0.45
N THR A 108 -25.75 -3.71 1.09
CA THR A 108 -26.77 -3.74 2.12
C THR A 108 -27.92 -4.52 1.52
N MET A 109 -27.98 -5.82 1.80
CA MET A 109 -29.24 -6.53 1.74
C MET A 109 -30.00 -6.03 2.97
N GLN A 110 -30.62 -4.87 2.78
CA GLN A 110 -31.73 -4.43 3.62
C GLN A 110 -32.79 -5.52 3.59
N GLY A 111 -33.42 -5.70 4.75
CA GLY A 111 -34.22 -6.86 5.06
C GLY A 111 -35.35 -7.13 4.07
N ILE A 112 -35.71 -8.40 4.00
CA ILE A 112 -37.11 -8.78 3.84
C ILE A 112 -37.38 -9.76 4.98
N TYR A 113 -37.95 -9.23 6.06
CA TYR A 113 -38.88 -9.98 6.89
C TYR A 113 -40.15 -10.22 6.05
N GLY A 114 -40.72 -11.41 6.17
CA GLY A 114 -42.00 -11.82 5.58
C GLY A 114 -41.90 -13.29 5.18
N GLY A 115 -42.30 -14.22 6.04
CA GLY A 115 -43.69 -14.74 6.05
C GLY A 115 -43.77 -15.79 4.95
N ILE A 116 -43.91 -17.08 5.23
CA ILE A 116 -44.94 -17.76 6.03
C ILE A 116 -44.37 -19.11 6.49
#